data_AF-A0A1Q9PNB4-F1
#
_entry.id   AF-A0A1Q9PNB4-F1
#
_cell.length_a   1.000
_cell.length_b   1.000
_cell.length_c   1.000
_cell.angle_alpha   90.00
_cell.angle_beta   90.00
_cell.angle_gamma   90.00
#
_symmetry.space_group_name_H-M   'P 1'
#
loop_
_entity.id
_entity.type
_entity.pdbx_description
1 polymer ?
#
loop_
_entity_poly.entity_id
_entity_poly.type
_entity_poly.pdbx_seq_one_letter_code
_entity_poly.pdbx_strand_id
1 'polypeptide(L)'
;MNWKSFILGAAVGIISGYAAKEIISQKTYVSPEKVLENVKKQFGQDGQISGSWIHMEAEPYEKHRIHYQVYKGGISKSQEAGTEQFEFIADASTGTLLDVKTLTPETVL
;
A
#
# COMPACT_ATOMS: atom_id res chain seq x y z
N MET A 1 5.36 -37.86 -34.42
CA MET A 1 5.33 -36.49 -33.86
C MET A 1 6.53 -35.72 -34.39
N ASN A 2 6.35 -34.48 -34.88
CA ASN A 2 7.44 -33.69 -35.45
C ASN A 2 8.20 -32.96 -34.33
N TRP A 3 9.30 -33.56 -33.88
CA TRP A 3 10.12 -33.09 -32.77
C TRP A 3 10.62 -31.65 -32.94
N LYS A 4 10.80 -31.19 -34.19
CA LYS A 4 11.19 -29.80 -34.50
C LYS A 4 10.12 -28.79 -34.11
N SER A 5 8.85 -29.11 -34.39
CA SER A 5 7.71 -28.28 -34.01
C SER A 5 7.52 -28.21 -32.49
N PHE A 6 7.84 -29.30 -31.78
CA PHE A 6 7.81 -29.33 -30.32
C PHE A 6 8.89 -28.44 -29.71
N ILE A 7 10.14 -28.54 -30.16
CA ILE A 7 11.24 -27.68 -29.68
C ILE A 7 10.92 -26.20 -29.96
N LEU A 8 10.40 -25.88 -31.16
CA LEU A 8 10.06 -24.51 -31.52
C LEU A 8 8.95 -23.95 -30.61
N GLY A 9 7.92 -24.75 -30.33
CA GLY A 9 6.86 -24.37 -29.39
C GLY A 9 7.39 -24.17 -27.96
N ALA A 10 8.27 -25.05 -27.49
CA ALA A 10 8.88 -24.94 -26.16
C ALA A 10 9.75 -23.68 -26.02
N ALA A 11 10.55 -23.35 -27.05
CA ALA A 11 11.39 -22.15 -27.05
C ALA A 11 10.55 -20.86 -27.00
N VAL A 12 9.48 -20.77 -27.80
CA VAL A 12 8.55 -19.63 -27.78
C VAL A 12 7.83 -19.51 -26.43
N GLY A 13 7.46 -20.65 -25.83
CA GLY A 13 6.85 -20.69 -24.50
C GLY A 13 7.76 -20.15 -23.40
N ILE A 14 9.04 -20.53 -23.40
CA ILE A 14 10.02 -20.05 -22.41
C ILE A 14 10.24 -18.54 -22.53
N ILE A 15 10.43 -18.03 -23.76
CA ILE A 15 10.65 -16.59 -24.00
C ILE A 15 9.43 -15.78 -23.53
N SER A 16 8.23 -16.22 -23.92
CA SER A 16 6.97 -15.56 -23.52
C SER A 16 6.77 -15.60 -22.01
N GLY A 17 7.08 -16.73 -21.35
CA GLY A 17 7.01 -16.87 -19.90
C GLY A 17 7.97 -15.93 -19.16
N TYR A 18 9.19 -15.75 -19.67
CA TYR A 18 10.16 -14.84 -19.08
C TYR A 18 9.74 -13.37 -19.21
N ALA A 19 9.21 -12.98 -20.38
CA ALA A 19 8.69 -11.62 -20.58
C ALA A 19 7.47 -11.33 -19.68
N ALA A 20 6.55 -12.28 -19.53
CA ALA A 20 5.39 -12.13 -18.64
C ALA A 20 5.80 -11.96 -17.17
N LYS A 21 6.82 -12.71 -16.71
CA LYS A 21 7.38 -12.56 -15.36
C LYS A 21 7.91 -11.15 -15.12
N GLU A 22 8.64 -10.59 -16.08
CA GLU A 22 9.20 -9.24 -15.97
C GLU A 22 8.08 -8.18 -15.86
N ILE A 23 7.03 -8.30 -16.68
CA ILE A 23 5.86 -7.40 -16.65
C ILE A 23 5.12 -7.49 -15.31
N ILE A 24 4.92 -8.70 -14.78
CA ILE A 24 4.27 -8.90 -13.47
C ILE A 24 5.18 -8.38 -12.33
N SER A 25 6.49 -8.51 -12.49
CA SER A 25 7.47 -8.06 -11.49
C SER A 25 7.72 -6.55 -11.52
N GLN A 26 7.28 -5.83 -12.55
CA GLN A 26 7.27 -4.36 -12.60
C GLN A 26 6.12 -3.82 -11.73
N LYS A 27 6.29 -4.00 -10.41
CA LYS A 27 5.61 -3.31 -9.30
C LYS A 27 4.16 -2.93 -9.57
N THR A 28 3.26 -3.91 -9.51
CA THR A 28 1.88 -3.58 -9.19
C THR A 28 1.84 -3.16 -7.74
N TYR A 29 1.62 -1.87 -7.46
CA TYR A 29 1.37 -1.40 -6.11
C TYR A 29 0.17 -2.13 -5.53
N VAL A 30 0.17 -2.34 -4.21
CA VAL A 30 -1.04 -2.71 -3.48
C VAL A 30 -2.04 -1.58 -3.69
N SER A 31 -3.29 -1.88 -4.02
CA SER A 31 -4.26 -0.81 -4.27
C SER A 31 -4.44 0.08 -3.02
N PRO A 32 -4.62 1.40 -3.16
CA PRO A 32 -4.81 2.29 -2.02
C PRO A 32 -5.97 1.84 -1.13
N GLU A 33 -7.07 1.34 -1.71
CA GLU A 33 -8.22 0.84 -0.97
C GLU A 33 -7.86 -0.37 -0.11
N LYS A 34 -7.02 -1.27 -0.64
CA LYS A 34 -6.56 -2.44 0.10
C LYS A 34 -5.64 -2.04 1.25
N VAL A 35 -4.77 -1.06 1.04
CA VAL A 35 -3.95 -0.47 2.10
C VAL A 35 -4.84 0.15 3.18
N LEU A 36 -5.82 0.98 2.80
CA LEU A 36 -6.74 1.62 3.74
C LEU A 36 -7.57 0.59 4.53
N GLU A 37 -8.02 -0.49 3.89
CA GLU A 37 -8.71 -1.60 4.56
C GLU A 37 -7.83 -2.24 5.64
N ASN A 38 -6.57 -2.52 5.31
CA ASN A 38 -5.62 -3.13 6.24
C ASN A 38 -5.28 -2.19 7.41
N VAL A 39 -5.06 -0.91 7.13
CA VAL A 39 -4.81 0.10 8.18
C VAL A 39 -6.01 0.19 9.12
N LYS A 40 -7.24 0.26 8.60
CA LYS A 40 -8.46 0.26 9.44
C LYS A 40 -8.53 -0.96 10.35
N LYS A 41 -8.18 -2.16 9.86
CA LYS A 41 -8.16 -3.39 10.69
C LYS A 41 -7.13 -3.31 11.81
N GLN A 42 -5.99 -2.69 11.58
CA GLN A 42 -4.96 -2.50 12.60
C GLN A 42 -5.40 -1.48 13.66
N PHE A 43 -6.00 -0.36 13.25
CA PHE A 43 -6.46 0.71 14.16
C PHE A 43 -7.78 0.40 14.89
N GLY A 44 -8.62 -0.45 14.32
CA GLY A 44 -9.95 -0.80 14.83
C GLY A 44 -9.95 -1.75 16.05
N GLN A 45 -8.78 -2.15 16.55
CA GLN A 45 -8.68 -2.96 17.76
C GLN A 45 -9.05 -2.18 19.03
N ASP A 46 -8.82 -0.86 19.04
CA ASP A 46 -8.95 -0.02 20.25
C ASP A 46 -10.02 1.08 20.12
N GLY A 47 -11.14 0.84 19.43
CA GLY A 47 -12.26 1.80 19.34
C GLY A 47 -12.92 1.91 17.95
N GLN A 48 -14.09 2.55 17.89
CA GLN A 48 -14.86 2.68 16.65
C GLN A 48 -14.24 3.73 15.71
N ILE A 49 -13.92 3.31 14.49
CA ILE A 49 -13.49 4.20 13.41
C ILE A 49 -14.70 4.98 12.92
N SER A 50 -14.65 6.31 13.03
CA SER A 50 -15.69 7.24 12.59
C SER A 50 -15.43 7.81 11.19
N GLY A 51 -14.19 7.76 10.71
CA GLY A 51 -13.84 8.22 9.36
C GLY A 51 -12.48 7.70 8.89
N SER A 52 -12.26 7.71 7.57
CA SER A 52 -10.99 7.28 6.97
C SER A 52 -10.82 7.86 5.56
N TRP A 53 -9.60 8.19 5.17
CA TRP A 53 -9.26 8.62 3.81
C TRP A 53 -7.87 8.12 3.40
N ILE A 54 -7.62 8.07 2.10
CA ILE A 54 -6.30 7.76 1.53
C ILE A 54 -6.15 8.51 0.20
N HIS A 55 -4.96 9.06 -0.05
CA HIS A 55 -4.60 9.62 -1.35
C HIS A 55 -4.33 8.48 -2.33
N MET A 56 -5.00 8.51 -3.49
CA MET A 56 -4.97 7.39 -4.44
C MET A 56 -3.67 7.32 -5.26
N GLU A 57 -2.91 8.41 -5.28
CA GLU A 57 -1.64 8.49 -6.00
C GLU A 57 -0.48 8.11 -5.08
N ALA A 58 0.39 7.22 -5.56
CA ALA A 58 1.60 6.84 -4.85
C ALA A 58 2.68 7.91 -5.06
N GLU A 59 3.17 8.49 -3.98
CA GLU A 59 4.14 9.58 -4.01
C GLU A 59 5.55 9.10 -3.59
N PRO A 60 6.62 9.67 -4.15
CA PRO A 60 7.96 9.41 -3.67
C PRO A 60 8.13 9.91 -2.23
N TYR A 61 8.79 9.10 -1.40
CA TYR A 61 9.03 9.39 0.00
C TYR A 61 10.38 8.84 0.44
N GLU A 62 11.15 9.63 1.17
CA GLU A 62 12.43 9.22 1.73
C GLU A 62 12.37 9.19 3.25
N LYS A 63 12.76 8.06 3.84
CA LYS A 63 12.90 7.90 5.30
C LYS A 63 14.14 7.09 5.60
N HIS A 64 15.00 7.62 6.47
CA HIS A 64 16.27 6.99 6.85
C HIS A 64 17.18 6.61 5.64
N ARG A 65 17.20 7.42 4.58
CA ARG A 65 17.93 7.17 3.32
C ARG A 65 17.40 6.00 2.48
N ILE A 66 16.19 5.53 2.77
CA ILE A 66 15.49 4.54 1.95
C ILE A 66 14.41 5.26 1.16
N HIS A 67 14.36 4.98 -0.15
CA HIS A 67 13.38 5.54 -1.07
C HIS A 67 12.18 4.60 -1.19
N TYR A 68 10.99 5.15 -0.98
CA TYR A 68 9.72 4.46 -1.05
C TYR A 68 8.80 5.15 -2.06
N GLN A 69 7.84 4.39 -2.55
CA GLN A 69 6.60 4.94 -3.08
C GLN A 69 5.55 4.71 -2.01
N VAL A 70 4.80 5.73 -1.62
CA VAL A 70 3.90 5.65 -0.46
C VAL A 70 2.52 6.18 -0.77
N TYR A 71 1.54 5.65 -0.05
CA TYR A 71 0.25 6.29 0.12
C TYR A 71 0.23 7.05 1.44
N LYS A 72 -0.42 8.21 1.41
CA LYS A 72 -0.74 9.01 2.60
C LYS A 72 -2.22 8.88 2.89
N GLY A 73 -2.60 8.79 4.15
CA GLY A 73 -4.00 8.69 4.54
C GLY A 73 -4.21 9.10 5.98
N GLY A 74 -5.45 8.95 6.44
CA GLY A 74 -5.79 9.21 7.82
C GLY A 74 -6.98 8.40 8.32
N ILE A 75 -7.03 8.23 9.64
CA ILE A 75 -8.08 7.53 10.37
C ILE A 75 -8.59 8.45 11.48
N SER A 76 -9.91 8.58 11.61
CA SER A 76 -10.56 9.24 12.74
C SER A 76 -11.23 8.19 13.61
N LYS A 77 -10.97 8.24 14.91
CA LYS A 77 -11.59 7.38 15.91
C LYS A 77 -12.45 8.22 16.85
N SER A 78 -13.66 7.74 17.12
CA SER A 78 -14.48 8.32 18.20
C SER A 78 -14.10 7.68 19.53
N GLN A 79 -13.83 8.51 20.51
CA GLN A 79 -13.62 8.15 21.92
C GLN A 79 -14.64 8.88 22.80
N GLU A 80 -14.81 8.46 24.05
CA GLU A 80 -15.71 9.12 25.00
C GLU A 80 -15.37 10.61 25.20
N ALA A 81 -14.07 10.95 25.14
CA ALA A 81 -13.56 12.30 25.33
C ALA A 81 -13.52 13.15 24.04
N GLY A 82 -13.92 12.60 22.89
CA GLY A 82 -13.91 13.31 21.60
C GLY A 82 -13.38 12.48 20.43
N THR A 83 -13.05 13.15 19.33
CA THR A 83 -12.50 12.52 18.13
C THR A 83 -10.98 12.61 18.14
N GLU A 84 -10.31 11.46 18.06
CA GLU A 84 -8.87 11.38 17.86
C GLU A 84 -8.58 11.15 16.37
N GLN A 85 -7.62 11.88 15.80
CA GLN A 85 -7.27 11.78 14.39
C GLN A 85 -5.82 11.34 14.23
N PHE A 86 -5.60 10.49 13.23
CA PHE A 86 -4.30 9.96 12.88
C PHE A 86 -4.04 10.19 11.41
N GLU A 87 -2.83 10.58 11.07
CA GLU A 87 -2.29 10.50 9.71
C GLU A 87 -1.31 9.35 9.62
N PHE A 88 -1.30 8.65 8.49
CA PHE A 88 -0.39 7.55 8.25
C PHE A 88 0.30 7.65 6.89
N ILE A 89 1.48 7.04 6.83
CA ILE A 89 2.24 6.82 5.60
C ILE A 89 2.42 5.32 5.46
N ALA A 90 2.05 4.75 4.30
CA ALA A 90 2.17 3.33 4.02
C ALA A 90 2.93 3.09 2.72
N ASP A 91 3.84 2.11 2.70
CA ASP A 91 4.56 1.68 1.49
C ASP A 91 3.57 1.14 0.45
N ALA A 92 3.54 1.72 -0.75
CA ALA A 92 2.67 1.31 -1.84
C ALA A 92 3.01 -0.09 -2.38
N SER A 93 4.24 -0.55 -2.20
CA SER A 93 4.69 -1.87 -2.67
C SER A 93 4.18 -3.01 -1.78
N THR A 94 4.02 -2.76 -0.48
CA THR A 94 3.72 -3.80 0.52
C THR A 94 2.47 -3.53 1.36
N GLY A 95 1.98 -2.30 1.38
CA GLY A 95 0.94 -1.82 2.29
C GLY A 95 1.39 -1.65 3.74
N THR A 96 2.70 -1.77 4.02
CA THR A 96 3.25 -1.67 5.39
C THR A 96 3.19 -0.22 5.89
N LEU A 97 2.72 -0.01 7.12
CA LEU A 97 2.80 1.29 7.78
C LEU A 97 4.26 1.69 8.03
N LEU A 98 4.67 2.80 7.45
CA LEU A 98 6.00 3.40 7.63
C LEU A 98 5.97 4.47 8.72
N ASP A 99 4.84 5.16 8.88
CA ASP A 99 4.66 6.21 9.88
C ASP A 99 3.21 6.38 10.29
N VAL A 100 3.01 6.83 11.53
CA VAL A 100 1.72 7.21 12.10
C VAL A 100 1.93 8.42 13.00
N LYS A 101 1.15 9.48 12.76
CA LYS A 101 1.16 10.71 13.54
C LYS A 101 -0.24 10.97 14.11
N THR A 102 -0.34 11.13 15.42
CA THR A 102 -1.56 11.61 16.08
C THR A 102 -1.68 13.12 15.88
N LEU A 103 -2.83 13.58 15.42
CA LEU A 103 -3.20 14.98 15.36
C LEU A 103 -3.91 15.33 16.67
N THR A 104 -3.17 15.86 17.64
CA THR A 104 -3.78 16.54 18.78
C THR A 104 -4.24 17.91 18.30
N PRO A 105 -5.45 18.37 18.68
CA PRO A 105 -5.80 19.77 18.49
C PRO A 105 -4.73 20.61 19.19
N GLU A 106 -4.02 21.46 18.46
CA GLU A 106 -3.15 22.44 19.10
C GLU A 106 -4.02 23.19 20.12
N THR A 107 -3.65 23.12 21.39
CA THR A 107 -4.21 24.01 22.39
C THR A 107 -3.71 25.39 21.98
N VAL A 108 -4.57 26.14 21.28
CA VAL A 108 -4.39 27.57 21.07
C VAL A 108 -4.32 28.19 22.47
N LEU A 109 -3.09 28.44 22.93
CA LEU A 109 -2.80 29.23 24.13
C LEU A 109 -2.95 30.71 23.81
#